data_AF-A0A914CSC4-F1
#
_entry.id   AF-A0A914CSC4-F1
#
_cell.length_a   1.000
_cell.length_b   1.000
_cell.length_c   1.000
_cell.angle_alpha   90.00
_cell.angle_beta   90.00
_cell.angle_gamma   90.00
#
_symmetry.space_group_name_H-M   'P 1'
#
loop_
_entity.id
_entity.type
_entity.pdbx_description
1 polymer ?
#
loop_
_entity_poly.entity_id
_entity_poly.type
_entity_poly.pdbx_seq_one_letter_code
_entity_poly.pdbx_strand_id
1 'polypeptide(L)'
;MKHMRKKGLPWIIAAFIAVLLVLLILLFMFLPKELFGNKSALSGGKSIESLTKNDWIQPKSNSLEARFTKAAIASDNALCSEIGRNVLLRGGNAVDAAIATTACVGALNAHSSGIGGGFIMVMYNKDTGKCTTLDAREVAPLSTHAETFVQNPKNAFYENATCLI
;
A
#
# COMPACT_ATOMS: atom_id res chain seq x y z
N MET A 1 -62.79 -12.87 30.14
CA MET A 1 -62.66 -13.43 28.78
C MET A 1 -61.21 -13.76 28.49
N LYS A 2 -60.94 -15.04 28.19
CA LYS A 2 -59.81 -15.61 27.43
C LYS A 2 -58.59 -14.70 27.17
N HIS A 3 -57.39 -15.09 27.65
CA HIS A 3 -56.34 -15.51 26.71
C HIS A 3 -55.21 -16.28 27.40
N MET A 4 -54.88 -17.43 26.82
CA MET A 4 -53.87 -18.39 27.25
C MET A 4 -52.49 -18.08 26.65
N ARG A 5 -51.46 -18.74 27.22
CA ARG A 5 -50.22 -19.23 26.57
C ARG A 5 -49.20 -18.20 26.03
N LYS A 6 -48.03 -18.17 26.70
CA LYS A 6 -46.69 -18.57 26.18
C LYS A 6 -45.61 -18.17 27.20
N LYS A 7 -45.27 -19.04 28.17
CA LYS A 7 -44.17 -18.81 29.15
C LYS A 7 -43.26 -20.03 29.29
N GLY A 8 -42.74 -20.53 28.18
CA GLY A 8 -41.72 -21.60 28.17
C GLY A 8 -40.76 -21.56 26.98
N LEU A 9 -41.13 -20.84 25.91
CA LEU A 9 -40.33 -20.71 24.70
C LEU A 9 -39.12 -19.76 24.78
N PRO A 10 -39.04 -18.71 25.64
CA PRO A 10 -37.93 -17.75 25.56
C PRO A 10 -36.60 -18.30 26.10
N TRP A 11 -36.63 -19.20 27.09
CA TRP A 11 -35.41 -19.77 27.69
C TRP A 11 -34.71 -20.76 26.75
N ILE A 12 -35.48 -21.52 25.99
CA ILE A 12 -34.93 -22.47 25.01
C ILE A 12 -34.21 -21.68 23.90
N ILE A 13 -34.83 -20.61 23.39
CA ILE A 13 -34.22 -19.74 22.37
C ILE A 13 -32.95 -19.07 22.92
N ALA A 14 -32.99 -18.57 24.16
CA ALA A 14 -31.80 -17.98 24.80
C ALA A 14 -30.66 -18.99 24.95
N ALA A 15 -30.96 -20.24 25.31
CA ALA A 15 -29.96 -21.31 25.42
C ALA A 15 -29.34 -21.66 24.05
N PHE A 16 -30.13 -21.73 22.98
CA PHE A 16 -29.62 -21.97 21.63
C PHE A 16 -28.72 -20.83 21.14
N ILE A 17 -29.09 -19.57 21.41
CA ILE A 17 -28.26 -18.41 21.05
C ILE A 17 -26.93 -18.45 21.82
N ALA A 18 -26.96 -18.78 23.11
CA ALA A 18 -25.74 -18.90 23.91
C ALA A 18 -24.81 -20.00 23.38
N VAL A 19 -25.35 -21.16 23.02
CA VAL A 19 -24.57 -22.26 22.43
C VAL A 19 -24.00 -21.88 21.06
N LEU A 20 -24.79 -21.20 20.22
CA LEU A 20 -24.34 -20.73 18.91
C LEU A 20 -23.19 -19.71 19.03
N LEU A 21 -23.27 -18.80 19.99
CA LEU A 21 -22.21 -17.82 20.27
C LEU A 21 -20.93 -18.50 20.75
N VAL A 22 -21.03 -19.48 21.64
CA VAL A 22 -19.86 -20.26 22.10
C VAL A 22 -19.22 -21.05 20.95
N LEU A 23 -20.02 -21.66 20.08
CA LEU A 23 -19.52 -22.37 18.90
C LEU A 23 -18.86 -21.41 17.89
N LEU A 24 -19.40 -20.21 17.69
CA LEU A 24 -18.77 -19.17 16.86
C LEU A 24 -17.44 -18.69 17.43
N ILE A 25 -17.35 -18.50 18.75
CA ILE A 25 -16.11 -18.10 19.44
C ILE A 25 -15.06 -19.22 19.32
N LEU A 26 -15.45 -20.48 19.56
CA LEU A 26 -14.56 -21.63 19.40
C LEU A 26 -14.12 -21.79 17.94
N LEU A 27 -15.01 -21.60 16.96
CA LEU A 27 -14.66 -21.58 15.55
C LEU A 27 -13.65 -20.47 15.23
N PHE A 28 -13.80 -19.28 15.82
CA PHE A 28 -12.87 -18.16 15.63
C PHE A 28 -11.52 -18.37 16.33
N MET A 29 -11.50 -19.08 17.46
CA MET A 29 -10.26 -19.47 18.14
C MET A 29 -9.51 -20.60 17.43
N PHE A 30 -10.25 -21.51 16.79
CA PHE A 30 -9.71 -22.68 16.08
C PHE A 30 -9.54 -22.45 14.57
N LEU A 31 -10.02 -21.32 14.05
CA LEU A 31 -9.68 -20.84 12.72
C LEU A 31 -8.16 -20.65 12.69
N PRO A 32 -7.44 -21.38 11.81
CA PRO A 32 -5.99 -21.27 11.74
C PRO A 32 -5.64 -19.81 11.48
N LYS A 33 -4.84 -19.21 12.38
CA LYS A 33 -4.30 -17.86 12.27
C LYS A 33 -3.45 -17.65 10.99
N GLU A 34 -3.29 -18.68 10.19
CA GLU A 34 -2.59 -18.71 8.90
C GLU A 34 -3.24 -17.84 7.82
N LEU A 35 -4.51 -17.43 7.97
CA LEU A 35 -5.14 -16.47 7.04
C LEU A 35 -4.88 -15.00 7.39
N PHE A 36 -4.57 -14.70 8.66
CA PHE A 36 -4.14 -13.39 9.10
C PHE A 36 -2.62 -13.38 9.20
N GLY A 37 -1.99 -13.07 8.06
CA GLY A 37 -0.56 -13.00 7.83
C GLY A 37 0.29 -12.82 9.09
N ASN A 38 1.18 -13.78 9.27
CA ASN A 38 2.15 -13.89 10.33
C ASN A 38 2.81 -12.52 10.65
N LYS A 39 2.40 -11.86 11.74
CA LYS A 39 3.03 -10.63 12.25
C LYS A 39 4.40 -10.88 12.90
N SER A 40 5.01 -12.05 12.65
CA SER A 40 6.30 -12.45 13.19
C SER A 40 7.50 -11.78 12.48
N ALA A 41 7.27 -10.89 11.51
CA ALA A 41 8.32 -10.06 10.89
C ALA A 41 8.50 -8.67 11.54
N LEU A 42 7.71 -8.31 12.57
CA LEU A 42 7.84 -7.04 13.31
C LEU A 42 8.47 -7.20 14.71
N SER A 43 8.91 -8.40 15.09
CA SER A 43 9.67 -8.66 16.32
C SER A 43 11.18 -8.54 16.08
N GLY A 44 11.60 -7.40 15.54
CA GLY A 44 12.99 -7.03 15.34
C GLY A 44 13.28 -5.60 15.81
N GLY A 45 12.50 -5.09 16.75
CA GLY A 45 12.73 -3.77 17.34
C GLY A 45 13.98 -3.79 18.21
N LYS A 46 15.13 -3.39 17.65
CA LYS A 46 16.28 -2.97 18.47
C LYS A 46 15.87 -1.75 19.30
N SER A 47 16.33 -1.74 20.55
CA SER A 47 16.21 -0.63 21.51
C SER A 47 16.43 0.74 20.86
N ILE A 48 15.55 1.69 21.18
CA ILE A 48 15.57 3.08 20.70
C ILE A 48 16.89 3.80 21.05
N GLU A 49 17.63 3.29 22.02
CA GLU A 49 18.95 3.80 22.41
C GLU A 49 20.06 3.52 21.37
N SER A 50 19.83 2.58 20.43
CA SER A 50 20.72 2.30 19.30
C SER A 50 20.51 3.27 18.12
N LEU A 51 19.37 3.96 18.05
CA LEU A 51 18.96 4.74 16.87
C LEU A 51 19.63 6.12 16.78
N THR A 52 20.39 6.54 17.78
CA THR A 52 20.91 7.91 17.87
C THR A 52 22.39 8.06 17.56
N LYS A 53 23.15 6.97 17.37
CA LYS A 53 24.63 7.11 17.31
C LYS A 53 25.32 6.98 15.96
N ASN A 54 24.84 6.28 14.93
CA ASN A 54 25.51 6.24 13.60
C ASN A 54 24.68 5.67 12.42
N ASP A 55 23.36 5.53 12.54
CA ASP A 55 22.55 4.74 11.58
C ASP A 55 22.08 5.55 10.36
N TRP A 56 22.99 5.91 9.46
CA TRP A 56 22.60 5.88 8.04
C TRP A 56 22.24 4.42 7.76
N ILE A 57 21.00 4.15 7.30
CA ILE A 57 20.54 2.78 7.01
C ILE A 57 21.51 2.17 5.99
N GLN A 58 22.45 1.38 6.50
CA GLN A 58 23.49 0.80 5.68
C GLN A 58 22.81 -0.09 4.64
N PRO A 59 23.23 -0.06 3.36
CA PRO A 59 22.72 -1.00 2.39
C PRO A 59 22.89 -2.40 2.98
N LYS A 60 21.80 -3.17 3.06
CA LYS A 60 21.79 -4.52 3.65
C LYS A 60 22.71 -5.51 2.90
N SER A 61 23.38 -5.05 1.84
CA SER A 61 24.42 -5.76 1.11
C SER A 61 25.79 -5.36 1.63
N ASN A 62 26.63 -6.36 1.94
CA ASN A 62 28.03 -6.17 2.32
C ASN A 62 28.93 -5.68 1.16
N SER A 63 28.37 -5.48 -0.03
CA SER A 63 29.11 -4.89 -1.15
C SER A 63 29.17 -3.37 -1.02
N LEU A 64 30.38 -2.81 -1.10
CA LEU A 64 30.62 -1.36 -1.21
C LEU A 64 29.80 -0.70 -2.34
N GLU A 65 29.52 -1.44 -3.42
CA GLU A 65 28.80 -0.97 -4.61
C GLU A 65 27.28 -1.25 -4.60
N ALA A 66 26.71 -1.72 -3.48
CA ALA A 66 25.32 -2.22 -3.44
C ALA A 66 25.01 -3.22 -4.60
N ARG A 67 25.91 -4.16 -4.85
CA ARG A 67 25.78 -5.22 -5.85
C ARG A 67 24.79 -6.28 -5.37
N PHE A 68 23.72 -6.48 -6.14
CA PHE A 68 22.71 -7.50 -5.88
C PHE A 68 22.76 -8.59 -6.96
N THR A 69 22.57 -9.85 -6.59
CA THR A 69 22.70 -10.99 -7.52
C THR A 69 21.40 -11.35 -8.24
N LYS A 70 20.24 -10.98 -7.69
CA LYS A 70 18.92 -11.39 -8.21
C LYS A 70 18.05 -10.20 -8.64
N ALA A 71 17.87 -9.24 -7.74
CA ALA A 71 17.04 -8.06 -7.98
C ALA A 71 17.47 -6.94 -7.04
N ALA A 72 17.12 -5.71 -7.40
CA ALA A 72 17.40 -4.51 -6.63
C ALA A 72 16.16 -3.61 -6.62
N ILE A 73 15.96 -2.90 -5.51
CA ILE A 73 14.97 -1.83 -5.39
C ILE A 73 15.71 -0.62 -4.83
N ALA A 74 15.55 0.52 -5.48
CA ALA A 74 16.10 1.79 -5.05
C ALA A 74 14.95 2.80 -4.89
N SER A 75 14.93 3.50 -3.78
CA SER A 75 14.00 4.60 -3.49
C SER A 75 14.67 5.62 -2.57
N ASP A 76 14.05 6.78 -2.45
CA ASP A 76 14.48 7.90 -1.62
C ASP A 76 14.46 7.60 -0.10
N ASN A 77 13.77 6.52 0.31
CA ASN A 77 13.70 6.08 1.69
C ASN A 77 14.06 4.59 1.81
N ALA A 78 15.04 4.28 2.65
CA ALA A 78 15.52 2.91 2.80
C ALA A 78 14.44 1.92 3.31
N LEU A 79 13.48 2.39 4.12
CA LEU A 79 12.34 1.56 4.54
C LEU A 79 11.45 1.18 3.35
N CYS A 80 11.23 2.10 2.41
CA CYS A 80 10.44 1.83 1.21
C CYS A 80 11.16 0.90 0.23
N SER A 81 12.49 0.98 0.16
CA SER A 81 13.32 0.01 -0.57
C SER A 81 13.22 -1.39 0.07
N GLU A 82 13.19 -1.49 1.40
CA GLU A 82 13.00 -2.75 2.11
C GLU A 82 11.61 -3.34 1.89
N ILE A 83 10.56 -2.52 1.88
CA ILE A 83 9.19 -2.96 1.60
C ILE A 83 9.08 -3.54 0.18
N GLY A 84 9.58 -2.83 -0.84
CA GLY A 84 9.59 -3.33 -2.22
C GLY A 84 10.38 -4.62 -2.37
N ARG A 85 11.55 -4.70 -1.73
CA ARG A 85 12.36 -5.93 -1.69
C ARG A 85 11.58 -7.09 -1.07
N ASN A 86 10.83 -6.86 0.00
CA ASN A 86 10.03 -7.89 0.64
C ASN A 86 8.89 -8.38 -0.27
N VAL A 87 8.34 -7.54 -1.15
CA VAL A 87 7.37 -7.96 -2.17
C VAL A 87 8.02 -8.88 -3.21
N LEU A 88 9.22 -8.54 -3.71
CA LEU A 88 9.98 -9.43 -4.60
C LEU A 88 10.29 -10.78 -3.94
N LEU A 89 10.67 -10.78 -2.66
CA LEU A 89 10.95 -12.00 -1.90
C LEU A 89 9.71 -12.89 -1.70
N ARG A 90 8.50 -12.31 -1.75
CA ARG A 90 7.22 -13.02 -1.69
C ARG A 90 6.75 -13.54 -3.06
N GLY A 91 7.57 -13.39 -4.10
CA GLY A 91 7.25 -13.84 -5.46
C GLY A 91 6.51 -12.81 -6.31
N GLY A 92 6.42 -11.55 -5.86
CA GLY A 92 5.91 -10.46 -6.69
C GLY A 92 6.86 -10.11 -7.84
N ASN A 93 6.33 -9.53 -8.90
CA ASN A 93 7.13 -9.06 -10.03
C ASN A 93 7.69 -7.64 -9.77
N ALA A 94 8.42 -7.09 -10.76
CA ALA A 94 8.99 -5.75 -10.65
C ALA A 94 7.94 -4.63 -10.51
N VAL A 95 6.76 -4.79 -11.12
CA VAL A 95 5.64 -3.84 -11.04
C VAL A 95 4.99 -3.89 -9.66
N ASP A 96 4.75 -5.08 -9.10
CA ASP A 96 4.20 -5.24 -7.74
C ASP A 96 5.11 -4.59 -6.70
N ALA A 97 6.43 -4.79 -6.84
CA ALA A 97 7.43 -4.18 -5.98
C ALA A 97 7.45 -2.66 -6.14
N ALA A 98 7.35 -2.14 -7.37
CA ALA A 98 7.26 -0.71 -7.63
C ALA A 98 6.00 -0.10 -6.98
N ILE A 99 4.84 -0.73 -7.12
CA ILE A 99 3.58 -0.26 -6.49
C ILE A 99 3.73 -0.17 -4.97
N ALA A 100 4.26 -1.22 -4.33
CA ALA A 100 4.45 -1.23 -2.88
C ALA A 100 5.46 -0.19 -2.42
N THR A 101 6.57 -0.01 -3.15
CA THR A 101 7.56 1.03 -2.86
C THR A 101 6.96 2.42 -3.04
N THR A 102 6.29 2.72 -4.15
CA THR A 102 5.67 4.03 -4.40
C THR A 102 4.58 4.34 -3.37
N ALA A 103 3.77 3.36 -2.96
CA ALA A 103 2.79 3.55 -1.89
C ALA A 103 3.45 3.92 -0.56
N CYS A 104 4.59 3.30 -0.23
CA CYS A 104 5.38 3.66 0.95
C CYS A 104 5.98 5.07 0.83
N VAL A 105 6.58 5.40 -0.32
CA VAL A 105 7.17 6.73 -0.55
C VAL A 105 6.10 7.81 -0.46
N GLY A 106 4.90 7.57 -1.00
CA GLY A 106 3.78 8.49 -0.88
C GLY A 106 3.28 8.70 0.56
N ALA A 107 3.46 7.71 1.44
CA ALA A 107 3.11 7.84 2.85
C ALA A 107 4.20 8.57 3.67
N LEU A 108 5.48 8.29 3.41
CA LEU A 108 6.60 8.85 4.18
C LEU A 108 7.05 10.21 3.65
N ASN A 109 7.04 10.39 2.33
CA ASN A 109 7.46 11.58 1.61
C ASN A 109 6.26 12.20 0.88
N ALA A 110 5.17 12.41 1.62
CA ALA A 110 3.88 12.90 1.09
C ALA A 110 3.96 14.28 0.40
N HIS A 111 4.97 15.09 0.73
CA HIS A 111 5.24 16.35 0.04
C HIS A 111 5.74 16.15 -1.40
N SER A 112 6.37 15.02 -1.70
CA SER A 112 7.01 14.73 -2.98
C SER A 112 6.14 13.87 -3.88
N SER A 113 5.52 12.83 -3.32
CA SER A 113 4.69 11.88 -4.08
C SER A 113 3.46 11.48 -3.27
N GLY A 114 2.44 10.95 -3.94
CA GLY A 114 1.25 10.45 -3.28
C GLY A 114 0.14 10.11 -4.26
N ILE A 115 -0.95 9.55 -3.73
CA ILE A 115 -2.12 9.13 -4.52
C ILE A 115 -2.90 10.30 -5.14
N GLY A 116 -2.67 11.53 -4.66
CA GLY A 116 -3.36 12.73 -5.14
C GLY A 116 -2.69 13.42 -6.32
N GLY A 117 -1.52 12.94 -6.77
CA GLY A 117 -0.83 13.47 -7.94
C GLY A 117 -0.85 12.47 -9.10
N GLY A 118 0.17 12.57 -9.95
CA GLY A 118 0.39 11.69 -11.10
C GLY A 118 1.77 11.01 -11.07
N PHE A 119 1.98 10.10 -12.02
CA PHE A 119 3.28 9.46 -12.21
C PHE A 119 3.48 9.06 -13.67
N ILE A 120 4.75 8.86 -14.04
CA ILE A 120 5.13 8.24 -15.31
C ILE A 120 5.97 7.00 -14.98
N MET A 121 5.53 5.83 -15.44
CA MET A 121 6.23 4.56 -15.21
C MET A 121 6.73 3.99 -16.53
N VAL A 122 8.03 3.71 -16.61
CA VAL A 122 8.65 3.01 -17.74
C VAL A 122 8.89 1.56 -17.34
N MET A 123 8.34 0.64 -18.13
CA MET A 123 8.43 -0.80 -17.90
C MET A 123 9.09 -1.48 -19.09
N TYR A 124 10.02 -2.38 -18.80
CA TYR A 124 10.58 -3.28 -19.79
C TYR A 124 10.09 -4.70 -19.52
N ASN A 125 9.41 -5.30 -20.49
CA ASN A 125 9.01 -6.69 -20.44
C ASN A 125 10.06 -7.53 -21.17
N LYS A 126 10.85 -8.29 -20.39
CA LYS A 126 11.92 -9.14 -20.92
C LYS A 126 11.42 -10.23 -21.86
N ASP A 127 10.25 -10.82 -21.59
CA ASP A 127 9.72 -11.94 -22.38
C ASP A 127 9.30 -11.50 -23.78
N THR A 128 8.79 -10.27 -23.89
CA THR A 128 8.37 -9.68 -25.18
C THR A 128 9.42 -8.78 -25.82
N GLY A 129 10.47 -8.39 -25.07
CA GLY A 129 11.47 -7.42 -25.50
C GLY A 129 10.94 -5.98 -25.68
N LYS A 130 9.76 -5.66 -25.12
CA LYS A 130 9.09 -4.37 -25.33
C LYS A 130 9.28 -3.43 -24.14
N CYS A 131 9.49 -2.15 -24.45
CA CYS A 131 9.38 -1.05 -23.50
C CYS A 131 7.98 -0.43 -23.61
N THR A 132 7.30 -0.27 -22.50
CA THR A 132 6.00 0.41 -22.41
C THR A 132 6.08 1.50 -21.36
N THR A 133 5.48 2.64 -21.65
CA THR A 133 5.34 3.75 -20.71
C THR A 133 3.88 3.91 -20.31
N LEU A 134 3.63 4.05 -19.02
CA LEU A 134 2.34 4.45 -18.46
C LEU A 134 2.46 5.91 -18.05
N ASP A 135 1.75 6.80 -18.75
CA ASP A 135 1.60 8.21 -18.41
C ASP A 135 0.27 8.39 -17.65
N ALA A 136 0.37 8.59 -16.34
CA ALA A 136 -0.75 8.87 -15.46
C ALA A 136 -0.59 10.28 -14.86
N ARG A 137 -0.15 11.25 -15.68
CA ARG A 137 -0.15 12.67 -15.30
C ARG A 137 -1.57 13.19 -15.09
N GLU A 138 -1.65 14.16 -14.22
CA GLU A 138 -2.86 14.89 -13.91
C GLU A 138 -3.36 15.66 -15.12
N VAL A 139 -4.68 15.85 -15.19
CA VAL A 139 -5.34 16.58 -16.27
C VAL A 139 -6.17 17.70 -15.64
N ALA A 140 -6.15 18.87 -16.27
CA ALA A 140 -7.00 19.98 -15.84
C ALA A 140 -8.48 19.56 -15.90
N PRO A 141 -9.30 19.93 -14.90
CA PRO A 141 -10.73 19.70 -14.95
C PRO A 141 -11.38 20.30 -16.22
N LEU A 142 -12.47 19.69 -16.69
CA LEU A 142 -13.19 20.18 -17.89
C LEU A 142 -13.69 21.63 -17.77
N SER A 143 -13.92 22.10 -16.54
CA SER A 143 -14.38 23.47 -16.26
C SER A 143 -13.25 24.49 -16.11
N THR A 144 -11.99 24.12 -16.35
CA THR A 144 -10.84 25.02 -16.24
C THR A 144 -10.63 25.78 -17.55
N HIS A 145 -10.58 27.11 -17.46
CA HIS A 145 -10.31 28.02 -18.57
C HIS A 145 -9.01 28.78 -18.35
N ALA A 146 -8.34 29.24 -19.43
CA ALA A 146 -7.04 29.92 -19.36
C ALA A 146 -7.07 31.17 -18.45
N GLU A 147 -8.21 31.86 -18.41
CA GLU A 147 -8.47 33.06 -17.64
C GLU A 147 -8.64 32.80 -16.14
N THR A 148 -8.74 31.51 -15.73
CA THR A 148 -8.87 31.11 -14.31
C THR A 148 -7.65 31.53 -13.48
N PHE A 149 -6.48 31.66 -14.10
CA PHE A 149 -5.25 32.10 -13.43
C PHE A 149 -5.10 33.63 -13.51
N VAL A 150 -5.86 34.32 -12.66
CA VAL A 150 -6.15 35.77 -12.74
C VAL A 150 -4.93 36.68 -12.56
N GLN A 151 -3.93 36.27 -11.78
CA GLN A 151 -2.77 37.14 -11.49
C GLN A 151 -1.61 37.00 -12.48
N ASN A 152 -1.56 35.93 -13.27
CA ASN A 152 -0.53 35.70 -14.30
C ASN A 152 -1.02 34.71 -15.37
N PRO A 153 -1.79 35.16 -16.38
CA PRO A 153 -2.25 34.29 -17.47
C PRO A 153 -1.09 33.68 -18.28
N LYS A 154 0.11 34.29 -18.27
CA LYS A 154 1.32 33.71 -18.87
C LYS A 154 1.87 32.48 -18.14
N ASN A 155 1.45 32.24 -16.89
CA ASN A 155 1.82 31.05 -16.12
C ASN A 155 0.91 29.86 -16.42
N ALA A 156 -0.20 30.07 -17.14
CA ALA A 156 -0.95 29.00 -17.78
C ALA A 156 -0.12 28.50 -18.98
N PHE A 157 0.99 27.81 -18.71
CA PHE A 157 1.84 27.17 -19.72
C PHE A 157 1.13 25.94 -20.31
N TYR A 158 0.00 26.20 -20.96
CA TYR A 158 -0.62 25.35 -21.94
C TYR A 158 -1.35 26.27 -22.92
N GLU A 159 -0.61 27.00 -23.76
CA GLU A 159 -1.16 27.83 -24.86
C GLU A 159 -2.00 27.02 -25.88
N ASN A 160 -2.21 25.73 -25.64
CA ASN A 160 -3.17 24.89 -26.35
C ASN A 160 -3.49 23.63 -25.51
N ALA A 161 -3.92 23.77 -24.25
CA ALA A 161 -4.53 22.64 -23.52
C ALA A 161 -5.90 22.28 -24.12
N THR A 162 -5.91 21.85 -25.38
CA THR A 162 -6.94 20.92 -25.84
C THR A 162 -6.66 19.62 -25.11
N CYS A 163 -7.50 19.32 -24.14
CA CYS A 163 -7.55 18.02 -23.50
C CYS A 163 -8.00 16.98 -24.54
N LEU A 164 -7.07 16.51 -25.37
CA LEU A 164 -7.24 15.38 -26.26
C LEU A 164 -6.27 14.29 -25.80
N ILE A 165 -6.83 13.33 -25.09
CA ILE A 165 -6.37 11.94 -25.15
C ILE A 165 -7.09 11.33 -26.35
#